data_AF-A0A7X8CK09-F1
#
_entry.id   AF-A0A7X8CK09-F1
#
_cell.length_a   1.000
_cell.length_b   1.000
_cell.length_c   1.000
_cell.angle_alpha   90.00
_cell.angle_beta   90.00
_cell.angle_gamma   90.00
#
_symmetry.space_group_name_H-M   'P 1'
#
loop_
_entity.id
_entity.type
_entity.pdbx_description
1 polymer ?
#
loop_
_entity_poly.entity_id
_entity_poly.type
_entity_poly.pdbx_seq_one_letter_code
_entity_poly.pdbx_strand_id
1 'polypeptide(L)' 'MKKNYLIFDFGASNGRAIVAHFDGKKVTMDVTHWFEHGPVYVTETIYWDILHL' A
#
# COMPACT_ATOMS: atom_id res chain seq x y z
N MET A 1 17.18 -12.17 13.85
CA MET A 1 17.64 -11.30 12.74
C MET A 1 16.53 -10.31 12.44
N LYS A 2 16.80 -9.00 12.46
CA LYS A 2 15.80 -7.99 12.10
C LYS A 2 15.51 -8.08 10.60
N LYS A 3 14.24 -8.06 10.21
CA LYS A 3 13.80 -8.04 8.81
C LYS A 3 12.92 -6.82 8.58
N ASN A 4 13.09 -6.20 7.44
CA ASN A 4 12.21 -5.13 6.97
C ASN A 4 11.39 -5.67 5.80
N TYR A 5 10.10 -5.34 5.78
CA TYR A 5 9.19 -5.66 4.69
C TYR A 5 8.64 -4.37 4.12
N LEU A 6 8.70 -4.24 2.80
CA LEU A 6 8.03 -3.18 2.08
C LEU A 6 6.61 -3.64 1.76
N ILE A 7 5.62 -2.83 2.11
CA ILE A 7 4.21 -3.12 1.93
C ILE A 7 3.59 -1.98 1.14
N PHE A 8 2.88 -2.33 0.08
CA PHE A 8 2.01 -1.41 -0.66
C PHE A 8 0.56 -1.78 -0.38
N ASP A 9 -0.20 -0.81 0.10
CA ASP A 9 -1.63 -0.92 0.35
C ASP A 9 -2.36 -0.02 -0.66
N PHE A 10 -3.14 -0.64 -1.55
CA PHE A 10 -3.89 0.01 -2.63
C PHE A 10 -5.35 0.23 -2.21
N GLY A 11 -5.53 1.00 -1.14
CA GLY A 11 -6.85 1.37 -0.64
C GLY A 11 -7.69 2.07 -1.72
N ALA A 12 -9.02 1.93 -1.63
CA ALA A 12 -9.93 2.44 -2.64
C ALA A 12 -9.97 3.98 -2.75
N SER A 13 -9.49 4.71 -1.75
CA SER A 13 -9.49 6.19 -1.73
C SER A 13 -8.10 6.81 -1.72
N ASN A 14 -7.09 6.05 -1.28
CA ASN A 14 -5.69 6.41 -1.30
C ASN A 14 -4.84 5.16 -1.12
N GLY A 15 -3.59 5.25 -1.55
CA GLY A 15 -2.61 4.20 -1.33
C GLY A 15 -1.50 4.65 -0.41
N ARG A 16 -0.77 3.67 0.14
CA ARG A 16 0.36 3.95 1.03
C ARG A 16 1.48 2.93 0.89
N ALA A 17 2.71 3.43 1.01
CA ALA A 17 3.91 2.62 1.15
C ALA A 17 4.31 2.58 2.63
N ILE A 18 4.49 1.38 3.16
CA ILE A 18 4.76 1.14 4.58
C ILE A 18 6.02 0.29 4.69
N VAL A 19 6.89 0.63 5.64
CA VAL A 19 7.96 -0.26 6.06
C VAL A 19 7.56 -0.92 7.37
N ALA A 20 7.49 -2.26 7.36
CA ALA A 20 7.27 -3.04 8.57
C ALA A 20 8.60 -3.59 9.09
N HIS A 21 8.89 -3.33 10.35
CA HIS A 21 10.07 -3.80 11.07
C HIS A 21 9.70 -5.01 11.93
N PHE A 22 10.24 -6.18 11.59
CA PHE A 22 10.06 -7.40 12.38
C PHE A 22 11.35 -7.76 13.11
N ASP A 23 11.28 -7.83 14.45
CA ASP A 23 12.43 -8.17 15.29
C ASP A 23 12.57 -9.67 15.60
N GLY A 24 11.61 -10.50 15.14
CA GLY A 24 11.51 -11.92 15.47
C GLY A 24 10.37 -12.26 16.43
N LYS A 25 9.73 -11.27 17.05
CA LYS A 25 8.61 -11.43 17.98
C LYS A 25 7.47 -10.44 17.72
N LYS A 26 7.80 -9.20 17.36
CA LYS A 26 6.85 -8.10 17.15
C LYS A 26 7.09 -7.42 15.82
N VAL A 27 6.01 -6.86 15.28
CA VAL A 27 6.03 -5.99 14.10
C VAL A 27 5.71 -4.57 14.55
N THR A 28 6.52 -3.61 14.13
CA THR A 28 6.18 -2.17 14.13
C THR A 28 6.11 -1.69 12.69
N MET A 29 5.29 -0.69 12.41
CA MET A 29 5.03 -0.24 11.04
C MET A 29 5.10 1.28 10.95
N ASP A 30 5.79 1.76 9.93
CA ASP A 30 5.95 3.18 9.63
C ASP A 30 5.37 3.46 8.25
N VAL A 31 4.34 4.29 8.18
CA VAL A 31 3.79 4.77 6.91
C VAL A 31 4.78 5.79 6.34
N THR A 32 5.48 5.39 5.29
CA THR A 32 6.57 6.20 4.70
C THR A 32 6.08 7.16 3.63
N HIS A 33 5.01 6.80 2.92
CA HIS A 33 4.44 7.63 1.88
C HIS A 33 2.95 7.37 1.71
N TRP A 34 2.20 8.43 1.46
CA TRP A 34 0.82 8.38 1.00
C TRP A 34 0.81 8.85 -0.44
N PHE A 35 0.14 8.10 -1.31
CA PHE A 35 -0.04 8.46 -2.71
C PHE A 35 -1.53 8.46 -3.06
N GLU A 36 -1.88 9.31 -4.03
CA GLU A 36 -3.21 9.30 -4.59
C GLU A 36 -3.41 7.99 -5.35
N HIS A 37 -4.48 7.30 -5.02
CA HIS A 37 -4.89 6.08 -5.68
C HIS A 37 -6.40 5.98 -5.51
N GLY A 38 -7.09 5.71 -6.60
CA GLY A 38 -8.54 5.65 -6.63
C GLY A 38 -8.99 4.66 -7.70
N PRO A 39 -10.28 4.35 -7.72
CA PRO A 39 -10.83 3.54 -8.78
C PRO A 39 -10.70 4.24 -10.13
N VAL A 40 -10.62 3.44 -11.18
CA VAL A 40 -10.87 3.89 -12.55
C VAL A 40 -12.14 3.27 -13.09
N TYR A 41 -12.86 4.07 -13.89
CA TYR A 41 -14.02 3.62 -14.63
C TYR A 41 -13.58 3.13 -16.00
N VAL A 42 -13.92 1.88 -16.31
CA VAL A 42 -13.81 1.33 -17.66
C VAL A 42 -15.22 0.91 -18.06
N THR A 43 -15.78 1.65 -19.03
CA THR A 43 -17.21 1.61 -19.36
C THR A 43 -18.07 1.82 -18.11
N GLU A 44 -18.93 0.87 -17.76
CA GLU A 44 -19.84 0.94 -16.60
C GLU A 44 -19.30 0.17 -15.39
N THR A 45 -18.03 -0.29 -15.45
CA THR A 45 -17.42 -1.10 -14.38
C THR A 45 -16.27 -0.34 -13.70
N ILE A 46 -16.19 -0.50 -12.38
CA ILE A 46 -15.18 0.10 -11.52
C ILE A 46 -14.04 -0.91 -11.30
N TYR A 47 -12.81 -0.47 -11.52
CA TYR A 47 -11.60 -1.27 -11.35
C TYR A 47 -10.59 -0.58 -10.44
N TRP A 48 -9.70 -1.38 -9.84
CA TRP A 48 -8.46 -0.88 -9.25
C TRP A 48 -7.49 -0.47 -10.36
N ASP A 49 -6.95 0.74 -10.28
CA ASP A 49 -5.95 1.21 -11.22
C ASP A 49 -4.54 0.75 -10.82
N ILE A 50 -4.23 -0.51 -11.14
CA ILE A 50 -2.92 -1.10 -10.83
C ILE A 50 -1.77 -0.55 -11.69
N LEU A 51 -2.06 0.24 -12.72
CA LEU A 51 -1.07 0.82 -13.63
C LEU A 51 -0.71 2.26 -13.25
N HIS A 52 -1.50 2.90 -12.38
CA HIS A 52 -1.27 4.26 -11.91
C HIS A 52 -0.51 4.26 -10.60
N LEU A 53 0.83 4.19 -10.68
CA LEU A 53 1.79 4.32 -9.58
C LEU A 53 3.09 4.97 -10.05
#